data_AF-A0A962H0R6-F1
#
_entry.id   AF-A0A962H0R6-F1
#
_cell.length_a   1.000
_cell.length_b   1.000
_cell.length_c   1.000
_cell.angle_alpha   90.00
_cell.angle_beta   90.00
_cell.angle_gamma   90.00
#
_symmetry.space_group_name_H-M   'P 1'
#
loop_
_entity.id
_entity.type
_entity.pdbx_description
1 polymer ?
#
loop_
_entity_poly.entity_id
_entity_poly.type
_entity_poly.pdbx_seq_one_letter_code
_entity_poly.pdbx_strand_id
1 'polypeptide(L)'
;MFLPATGVLICMIASASNTTTFTINEHEAFERFNLLQRLDSYHHRKSVANSRHRVDLVDGDLHVPGDLLLDPHSAQPELPSDSLKQWATTSDDSVGLIVTGKLTVDGAIINSNRNRGPFLLVLGDLRARALFAGGAEIVIEGKAEFEDAVVGCYNDGYVRFLDELSAPFVISEDHSFDIREPGATPYFDYFNGDGDPEELIALLHADLRPDDIEELDAEGRLLPRMQRALPIAASSETAHRSPHEH
;
A
#
# COMPACT_ATOMS: atom_id res chain seq x y z
N MET A 1 38.39 0.27 -11.56
CA MET A 1 37.96 -1.11 -11.27
C MET A 1 36.77 -0.96 -10.33
N PHE A 2 35.57 -0.89 -10.90
CA PHE A 2 34.33 -0.74 -10.14
C PHE A 2 33.93 -2.11 -9.61
N LEU A 3 33.82 -2.25 -8.30
CA LEU A 3 33.18 -3.41 -7.67
C LEU A 3 31.67 -3.27 -7.85
N PRO A 4 30.93 -4.33 -8.20
CA PRO A 4 29.48 -4.28 -8.25
C PRO A 4 28.94 -4.17 -6.82
N ALA A 5 27.97 -3.28 -6.61
CA ALA A 5 27.20 -3.24 -5.38
C ALA A 5 26.48 -4.58 -5.23
N THR A 6 26.90 -5.37 -4.25
CA THR A 6 26.17 -6.53 -3.76
C THR A 6 24.82 -6.05 -3.23
N GLY A 7 23.75 -6.43 -3.92
CA GLY A 7 22.38 -6.21 -3.49
C GLY A 7 22.18 -6.72 -2.07
N VAL A 8 21.72 -5.84 -1.20
CA VAL A 8 21.36 -6.16 0.17
C VAL A 8 20.01 -6.86 0.11
N LEU A 9 20.04 -8.19 0.15
CA LEU A 9 18.86 -9.03 0.31
C LEU A 9 18.38 -8.95 1.78
N ILE A 10 17.44 -8.07 2.09
CA ILE A 10 16.70 -8.15 3.37
C ILE A 10 15.50 -9.07 3.16
N CYS A 11 15.77 -10.37 3.24
CA CYS A 11 14.75 -11.37 3.47
C CYS A 11 14.69 -11.60 4.99
N MET A 12 13.89 -10.80 5.71
CA MET A 12 13.47 -11.17 7.07
C MET A 12 12.19 -11.99 6.92
N ILE A 13 12.39 -13.30 6.85
CA ILE A 13 11.36 -14.33 6.65
C ILE A 13 10.17 -14.09 7.59
N ALA A 14 9.01 -13.84 6.96
CA ALA A 14 7.68 -13.93 7.57
C ALA A 14 7.53 -15.23 8.36
N SER A 15 7.07 -15.15 9.60
CA SER A 15 6.87 -16.32 10.47
C SER A 15 5.47 -16.90 10.29
N ALA A 16 5.34 -18.01 9.53
CA ALA A 16 4.63 -19.27 9.86
C ALA A 16 3.80 -19.93 8.74
N SER A 17 3.96 -21.27 8.65
CA SER A 17 3.10 -22.32 8.06
C SER A 17 2.64 -22.22 6.59
N ASN A 18 3.24 -23.07 5.72
CA ASN A 18 2.84 -23.37 4.32
C ASN A 18 2.99 -22.26 3.25
N THR A 19 3.64 -21.14 3.54
CA THR A 19 3.92 -20.12 2.53
C THR A 19 5.04 -20.54 1.59
N THR A 20 4.79 -20.54 0.27
CA THR A 20 5.84 -20.70 -0.74
C THR A 20 6.01 -19.37 -1.49
N THR A 21 7.18 -18.75 -1.35
CA THR A 21 7.54 -17.54 -2.09
C THR A 21 8.44 -17.89 -3.26
N PHE A 22 8.07 -17.45 -4.45
CA PHE A 22 8.88 -17.60 -5.66
C PHE A 22 8.55 -16.50 -6.65
N THR A 23 9.41 -16.32 -7.64
CA THR A 23 9.22 -15.34 -8.70
C THR A 23 8.77 -16.04 -9.97
N ILE A 24 7.68 -15.57 -10.57
CA ILE A 24 7.21 -16.01 -11.89
C ILE A 24 7.49 -14.94 -12.94
N ASN A 25 7.42 -15.30 -14.21
CA ASN A 25 7.51 -14.29 -15.28
C ASN A 25 6.16 -13.58 -15.43
N GLU A 26 6.17 -12.31 -15.88
CA GLU A 26 4.95 -11.50 -16.03
C GLU A 26 3.90 -12.16 -16.94
N HIS A 27 4.32 -12.86 -17.99
CA HIS A 27 3.38 -13.53 -18.90
C HIS A 27 2.63 -14.68 -18.23
N GLU A 28 3.34 -15.50 -17.44
CA GLU A 28 2.73 -16.54 -16.61
C GLU A 28 1.78 -15.93 -15.57
N ALA A 29 2.18 -14.83 -14.92
CA ALA A 29 1.31 -14.12 -13.97
C ALA A 29 0.03 -13.61 -14.66
N PHE A 30 0.18 -13.01 -15.84
CA PHE A 30 -0.92 -12.49 -16.65
C PHE A 30 -1.95 -13.57 -16.98
N GLU A 31 -1.52 -14.74 -17.42
CA GLU A 31 -2.40 -15.86 -17.74
C GLU A 31 -3.00 -16.50 -16.49
N ARG A 32 -2.15 -16.85 -15.52
CA ARG A 32 -2.56 -17.59 -14.31
C ARG A 32 -3.53 -16.81 -13.43
N PHE A 33 -3.31 -15.50 -13.31
CA PHE A 33 -4.12 -14.63 -12.45
C PHE A 33 -5.05 -13.72 -13.26
N ASN A 34 -5.16 -13.93 -14.57
CA ASN A 34 -6.07 -13.18 -15.43
C ASN A 34 -5.94 -11.65 -15.22
N LEU A 35 -4.71 -11.16 -15.22
CA LEU A 35 -4.39 -9.79 -14.84
C LEU A 35 -5.09 -8.76 -15.73
N LEU A 36 -5.41 -9.12 -16.97
CA LEU A 36 -6.21 -8.27 -17.87
C LEU A 36 -7.55 -7.84 -17.28
N GLN A 37 -8.21 -8.68 -16.48
CA GLN A 37 -9.51 -8.36 -15.89
C GLN A 37 -9.39 -7.65 -14.52
N ARG A 38 -8.18 -7.61 -13.96
CA ARG A 38 -7.93 -7.13 -12.60
C ARG A 38 -7.22 -5.78 -12.58
N LEU A 39 -6.31 -5.56 -13.52
CA LEU A 39 -5.35 -4.47 -13.53
C LEU A 39 -5.49 -3.66 -14.82
N ASP A 40 -5.87 -2.39 -14.69
CA ASP A 40 -6.20 -1.51 -15.81
C ASP A 40 -4.98 -1.23 -16.70
N SER A 41 -3.79 -1.25 -16.11
CA SER A 41 -2.49 -1.13 -16.78
C SER A 41 -2.30 -2.17 -17.89
N TYR A 42 -2.96 -3.33 -17.78
CA TYR A 42 -2.92 -4.36 -18.81
C TYR A 42 -3.96 -4.14 -19.93
N HIS A 43 -5.03 -3.37 -19.72
CA HIS A 43 -5.97 -3.00 -20.79
C HIS A 43 -5.33 -2.11 -21.84
N HIS A 44 -4.42 -1.22 -21.42
CA HIS A 44 -3.75 -0.28 -22.32
C HIS A 44 -2.46 -0.83 -22.93
N ARG A 45 -1.98 -1.99 -22.46
CA ARG A 45 -0.77 -2.63 -22.99
C ARG A 45 -1.08 -3.45 -24.24
N LYS A 46 -0.48 -3.04 -25.37
CA LYS A 46 -0.55 -3.75 -26.66
C LYS A 46 0.15 -5.12 -26.65
N SER A 47 0.95 -5.41 -25.64
CA SER A 47 1.69 -6.67 -25.45
C SER A 47 2.01 -6.84 -23.97
N VAL A 48 1.77 -8.04 -23.44
CA VAL A 48 2.04 -8.41 -22.04
C VAL A 48 3.27 -9.31 -21.91
N ALA A 49 4.11 -9.32 -22.94
CA ALA A 49 5.07 -10.39 -23.15
C ALA A 49 6.52 -9.93 -22.94
N ASN A 50 6.80 -9.02 -22.00
CA ASN A 50 8.20 -8.84 -21.60
C ASN A 50 8.60 -9.96 -20.65
N SER A 51 9.12 -11.06 -21.20
CA SER A 51 9.59 -12.22 -20.43
C SER A 51 10.75 -11.91 -19.46
N ARG A 52 11.29 -10.69 -19.48
CA ARG A 52 12.26 -10.21 -18.49
C ARG A 52 11.60 -9.71 -17.21
N HIS A 53 10.39 -9.18 -17.28
CA HIS A 53 9.68 -8.71 -16.10
C HIS A 53 9.29 -9.89 -15.22
N ARG A 54 9.42 -9.65 -13.92
CA ARG A 54 9.18 -10.64 -12.88
C ARG A 54 8.02 -10.21 -12.00
N VAL A 55 7.30 -11.18 -11.48
CA VAL A 55 6.25 -10.94 -10.48
C VAL A 55 6.57 -11.81 -9.29
N ASP A 56 6.62 -11.17 -8.12
CA ASP A 56 6.76 -11.86 -6.85
C ASP A 56 5.43 -12.55 -6.53
N LEU A 57 5.46 -13.86 -6.33
CA LEU A 57 4.30 -14.65 -5.98
C LEU A 57 4.49 -15.27 -4.61
N VAL A 58 3.53 -14.99 -3.73
CA VAL A 58 3.35 -15.69 -2.48
C VAL A 58 2.13 -16.60 -2.62
N ASP A 59 2.39 -17.90 -2.72
CA ASP A 59 1.33 -18.90 -2.72
C ASP A 59 1.00 -19.30 -1.27
N GLY A 60 -0.12 -18.78 -0.78
CA GLY A 60 -0.57 -18.85 0.61
C GLY A 60 -0.62 -17.49 1.29
N ASP A 61 -0.60 -17.51 2.62
CA ASP A 61 -0.68 -16.31 3.45
C ASP A 61 0.69 -15.63 3.58
N LEU A 62 0.68 -14.30 3.64
CA LEU A 62 1.86 -13.46 3.86
C LEU A 62 1.67 -12.61 5.12
N HIS A 63 2.64 -12.68 6.04
CA HIS A 63 2.72 -11.77 7.19
C HIS A 63 3.99 -10.91 7.10
N VAL A 64 3.82 -9.59 7.06
CA VAL A 64 4.90 -8.61 7.06
C VAL A 64 4.94 -7.91 8.43
N PRO A 65 5.97 -8.14 9.27
CA PRO A 65 6.02 -7.62 10.64
C PRO A 65 6.35 -6.11 10.76
N GLY A 66 6.19 -5.35 9.67
CA GLY A 66 6.49 -3.93 9.55
C GLY A 66 5.83 -3.37 8.30
N ASP A 67 6.44 -2.37 7.67
CA ASP A 67 5.90 -1.78 6.44
C ASP A 67 6.15 -2.68 5.22
N LEU A 68 5.18 -2.73 4.31
CA LEU A 68 5.30 -3.30 2.97
C LEU A 68 5.58 -2.17 1.98
N LEU A 69 6.83 -2.07 1.50
CA LEU A 69 7.23 -1.04 0.53
C LEU A 69 7.16 -1.62 -0.88
N LEU A 70 6.25 -1.09 -1.71
CA LEU A 70 6.13 -1.51 -3.10
C LEU A 70 7.26 -0.91 -3.95
N ASP A 71 7.75 0.28 -3.61
CA ASP A 71 8.78 0.99 -4.37
C ASP A 71 9.90 1.57 -3.48
N PRO A 72 10.67 0.71 -2.78
CA PRO A 72 11.65 1.13 -1.78
C PRO A 72 12.73 2.08 -2.30
N HIS A 73 13.03 2.05 -3.61
CA HIS A 73 14.01 2.94 -4.24
C HIS A 73 13.49 4.36 -4.49
N SER A 74 12.18 4.57 -4.42
CA SER A 74 11.54 5.88 -4.50
C SER A 74 11.35 6.53 -3.14
N ALA A 75 11.45 5.74 -2.06
CA ALA A 75 11.37 6.27 -0.70
C ALA A 75 12.54 7.25 -0.48
N GLN A 76 12.22 8.43 0.06
CA GLN A 76 13.22 9.47 0.28
C GLN A 76 14.38 8.94 1.14
N PRO A 77 15.65 9.34 0.84
CA PRO A 77 16.86 8.78 1.43
C PRO A 77 17.05 9.02 2.95
N GLU A 78 16.05 9.56 3.64
CA GLU A 78 16.13 9.98 5.05
C GLU A 78 15.52 8.98 6.04
N LEU A 79 14.96 7.87 5.59
CA LEU A 79 14.46 6.84 6.51
C LEU A 79 15.62 6.01 7.09
N PRO A 80 15.74 5.90 8.43
CA PRO A 80 16.77 5.06 9.04
C PRO A 80 16.58 3.60 8.64
N SER A 81 17.56 3.01 7.96
CA SER A 81 17.51 1.64 7.43
C SER A 81 17.31 0.55 8.50
N ASP A 82 17.57 0.88 9.76
CA ASP A 82 17.73 -0.11 10.84
C ASP A 82 16.44 -0.31 11.67
N SER A 83 15.40 0.50 11.44
CA SER A 83 14.17 0.49 12.26
C SER A 83 12.99 -0.24 11.63
N LEU A 84 13.09 -0.65 10.37
CA LEU A 84 11.94 -1.14 9.61
C LEU A 84 12.16 -2.61 9.25
N LYS A 85 11.34 -3.50 9.83
CA LYS A 85 11.22 -4.89 9.37
C LYS A 85 10.40 -4.88 8.08
N GLN A 86 11.04 -4.57 6.96
CA GLN A 86 10.37 -4.34 5.69
C GLN A 86 10.31 -5.61 4.84
N TRP A 87 9.25 -5.72 4.05
CA TRP A 87 9.29 -6.49 2.81
C TRP A 87 9.40 -5.53 1.63
N ALA A 88 10.38 -5.79 0.77
CA ALA A 88 10.56 -5.15 -0.52
C ALA A 88 10.47 -6.22 -1.61
N THR A 89 10.02 -5.84 -2.80
CA THR A 89 10.00 -6.73 -3.96
C THR A 89 11.37 -7.38 -4.16
N THR A 90 11.39 -8.66 -4.53
CA THR A 90 12.59 -9.49 -4.38
C THR A 90 13.66 -9.22 -5.46
N SER A 91 13.33 -8.42 -6.47
CA SER A 91 14.25 -8.05 -7.56
C SER A 91 13.93 -6.67 -8.12
N ASP A 92 14.97 -5.97 -8.61
CA ASP A 92 14.84 -4.68 -9.30
C ASP A 92 13.99 -4.76 -10.58
N ASP A 93 13.77 -5.98 -11.11
CA ASP A 93 12.94 -6.26 -12.29
C ASP A 93 11.50 -6.72 -11.92
N SER A 94 11.14 -6.70 -10.64
CA SER A 94 9.80 -7.06 -10.17
C SER A 94 8.80 -5.95 -10.52
N VAL A 95 7.76 -6.31 -11.25
CA VAL A 95 6.68 -5.40 -11.68
C VAL A 95 5.42 -5.54 -10.83
N GLY A 96 5.40 -6.45 -9.84
CA GLY A 96 4.30 -6.57 -8.90
C GLY A 96 4.45 -7.71 -7.91
N LEU A 97 3.57 -7.70 -6.90
CA LEU A 97 3.41 -8.72 -5.88
C LEU A 97 1.99 -9.32 -5.98
N ILE A 98 1.91 -10.64 -6.00
CA ILE A 98 0.65 -11.41 -5.88
C ILE A 98 0.70 -12.22 -4.59
N VAL A 99 -0.33 -12.10 -3.75
CA VAL A 99 -0.56 -12.93 -2.57
C VAL A 99 -1.85 -13.72 -2.79
N THR A 100 -1.78 -15.05 -2.85
CA THR A 100 -2.96 -15.90 -3.14
C THR A 100 -3.84 -16.14 -1.92
N GLY A 101 -3.30 -15.97 -0.71
CA GLY A 101 -4.01 -16.05 0.56
C GLY A 101 -4.20 -14.69 1.22
N LYS A 102 -4.20 -14.70 2.55
CA LYS A 102 -4.33 -13.52 3.40
C LYS A 102 -3.03 -12.72 3.42
N LEU A 103 -3.12 -11.39 3.32
CA LEU A 103 -2.01 -10.47 3.61
C LEU A 103 -2.23 -9.79 4.97
N THR A 104 -1.27 -9.93 5.87
CA THR A 104 -1.22 -9.18 7.13
C THR A 104 0.05 -8.33 7.15
N VAL A 105 -0.07 -7.03 7.37
CA VAL A 105 1.04 -6.07 7.45
C VAL A 105 0.92 -5.35 8.79
N ASP A 106 1.87 -5.53 9.69
CA ASP A 106 1.80 -4.87 11.02
C ASP A 106 1.99 -3.34 10.89
N GLY A 107 2.63 -2.89 9.80
CA GLY A 107 2.81 -1.49 9.45
C GLY A 107 1.90 -1.01 8.31
N ALA A 108 2.40 -0.05 7.54
CA ALA A 108 1.73 0.49 6.37
C ALA A 108 2.13 -0.23 5.08
N ILE A 109 1.23 -0.24 4.11
CA ILE A 109 1.54 -0.53 2.70
C ILE A 109 1.82 0.79 2.02
N ILE A 110 2.98 0.92 1.40
CA ILE A 110 3.45 2.20 0.86
C ILE A 110 3.89 2.02 -0.59
N ASN A 111 3.26 2.78 -1.48
CA ASN A 111 3.81 3.16 -2.78
C ASN A 111 4.00 4.68 -2.79
N SER A 112 5.24 5.13 -2.69
CA SER A 112 5.60 6.55 -2.53
C SER A 112 5.73 7.32 -3.85
N ASN A 113 6.02 6.63 -4.95
CA ASN A 113 6.17 7.23 -6.26
C ASN A 113 4.80 7.49 -6.88
N ARG A 114 4.53 8.77 -7.16
CA ARG A 114 3.26 9.25 -7.68
C ARG A 114 2.90 8.74 -9.08
N ASN A 115 3.89 8.38 -9.91
CA ASN A 115 3.67 8.12 -11.33
C ASN A 115 3.71 6.63 -11.70
N ARG A 116 4.17 5.77 -10.78
CA ARG A 116 4.33 4.33 -11.03
C ARG A 116 4.59 3.57 -9.73
N GLY A 117 4.39 2.26 -9.77
CA GLY A 117 4.95 1.32 -8.82
C GLY A 117 4.67 -0.11 -9.25
N PRO A 118 5.34 -1.10 -8.64
CA PRO A 118 4.91 -2.49 -8.75
C PRO A 118 3.46 -2.62 -8.30
N PHE A 119 2.64 -3.36 -9.04
CA PHE A 119 1.26 -3.59 -8.64
C PHE A 119 1.20 -4.47 -7.38
N LEU A 120 0.09 -4.41 -6.65
CA LEU A 120 -0.23 -5.35 -5.57
C LEU A 120 -1.57 -6.02 -5.86
N LEU A 121 -1.59 -7.36 -5.87
CA LEU A 121 -2.81 -8.16 -5.97
C LEU A 121 -2.90 -9.10 -4.76
N VAL A 122 -3.94 -8.94 -3.95
CA VAL A 122 -4.25 -9.83 -2.83
C VAL A 122 -5.57 -10.53 -3.10
N LEU A 123 -5.53 -11.86 -3.21
CA LEU A 123 -6.73 -12.64 -3.51
C LEU A 123 -7.57 -12.96 -2.25
N GLY A 124 -6.93 -12.95 -1.07
CA GLY A 124 -7.61 -13.12 0.21
C GLY A 124 -7.84 -11.80 0.96
N ASP A 125 -8.07 -11.93 2.26
CA ASP A 125 -8.27 -10.78 3.14
C ASP A 125 -6.96 -10.01 3.35
N LEU A 126 -7.08 -8.69 3.56
CA LEU A 126 -6.01 -7.78 3.89
C LEU A 126 -6.23 -7.18 5.28
N ARG A 127 -5.20 -7.20 6.12
CA ARG A 127 -5.11 -6.32 7.29
C ARG A 127 -3.81 -5.53 7.26
N ALA A 128 -3.89 -4.22 7.45
CA ALA A 128 -2.73 -3.36 7.61
C ALA A 128 -3.00 -2.21 8.58
N ARG A 129 -1.97 -1.48 9.02
CA ARG A 129 -2.19 -0.23 9.76
C ARG A 129 -2.77 0.84 8.83
N ALA A 130 -2.12 1.06 7.68
CA ALA A 130 -2.47 2.12 6.74
C ALA A 130 -2.09 1.74 5.31
N LEU A 131 -2.66 2.45 4.35
CA LEU A 131 -2.27 2.39 2.93
C LEU A 131 -1.94 3.80 2.44
N PHE A 132 -0.78 3.94 1.80
CA PHE A 132 -0.44 5.09 0.97
C PHE A 132 -0.24 4.62 -0.48
N ALA A 133 -1.15 5.03 -1.37
CA ALA A 133 -1.14 4.68 -2.78
C ALA A 133 -0.71 5.88 -3.63
N GLY A 134 0.42 5.75 -4.32
CA GLY A 134 0.90 6.66 -5.35
C GLY A 134 0.47 6.19 -6.74
N GLY A 135 1.41 5.96 -7.65
CA GLY A 135 1.13 5.54 -9.03
C GLY A 135 1.05 4.02 -9.28
N ALA A 136 0.98 3.19 -8.23
CA ALA A 136 0.79 1.76 -8.36
C ALA A 136 -0.69 1.39 -8.54
N GLU A 137 -0.94 0.23 -9.16
CA GLU A 137 -2.26 -0.41 -9.14
C GLU A 137 -2.34 -1.40 -7.98
N ILE A 138 -3.33 -1.24 -7.11
CA ILE A 138 -3.52 -2.06 -5.92
C ILE A 138 -4.93 -2.65 -5.95
N VAL A 139 -5.04 -3.97 -5.90
CA VAL A 139 -6.31 -4.69 -5.98
C VAL A 139 -6.40 -5.70 -4.84
N ILE A 140 -7.44 -5.56 -4.03
CA ILE A 140 -7.75 -6.46 -2.91
C ILE A 140 -9.09 -7.12 -3.20
N GLU A 141 -9.10 -8.45 -3.35
CA GLU A 141 -10.33 -9.20 -3.66
C GLU A 141 -11.13 -9.59 -2.43
N GLY A 142 -10.46 -9.85 -1.30
CA GLY A 142 -11.10 -10.13 -0.01
C GLY A 142 -11.38 -8.87 0.80
N LYS A 143 -11.73 -9.08 2.07
CA LYS A 143 -12.02 -7.99 3.00
C LYS A 143 -10.75 -7.21 3.32
N ALA A 144 -10.86 -5.89 3.40
CA ALA A 144 -9.72 -5.01 3.72
C ALA A 144 -9.98 -4.25 5.02
N GLU A 145 -9.09 -4.45 6.00
CA GLU A 145 -9.13 -3.77 7.30
C GLU A 145 -7.89 -2.90 7.48
N PHE A 146 -8.10 -1.61 7.73
CA PHE A 146 -7.06 -0.64 8.06
C PHE A 146 -7.32 0.00 9.42
N GLU A 147 -6.28 0.11 10.24
CA GLU A 147 -6.40 0.63 11.61
C GLU A 147 -6.29 2.17 11.71
N ASP A 148 -5.76 2.83 10.68
CA ASP A 148 -5.43 4.26 10.70
C ASP A 148 -6.04 5.02 9.52
N ALA A 149 -5.51 4.88 8.30
CA ALA A 149 -6.05 5.57 7.13
C ALA A 149 -5.71 4.88 5.81
N VAL A 150 -6.55 5.09 4.80
CA VAL A 150 -6.24 4.82 3.40
C VAL A 150 -6.10 6.14 2.67
N VAL A 151 -4.95 6.35 2.02
CA VAL A 151 -4.62 7.61 1.34
C VAL A 151 -4.20 7.29 -0.09
N GLY A 152 -4.86 7.93 -1.05
CA GLY A 152 -4.45 7.95 -2.45
C GLY A 152 -3.91 9.33 -2.80
N CYS A 153 -2.75 9.38 -3.45
CA CYS A 153 -2.08 10.60 -3.85
C CYS A 153 -1.77 10.57 -5.35
N TYR A 154 -2.20 11.61 -6.06
CA TYR A 154 -1.99 11.79 -7.50
C TYR A 154 -2.78 10.82 -8.39
N ASN A 155 -2.89 11.13 -9.68
CA ASN A 155 -3.88 10.53 -10.58
C ASN A 155 -3.38 9.40 -11.48
N ASP A 156 -2.13 8.97 -11.32
CA ASP A 156 -1.50 7.95 -12.17
C ASP A 156 -1.70 6.51 -11.67
N GLY A 157 -2.16 6.33 -10.42
CA GLY A 157 -2.42 5.03 -9.82
C GLY A 157 -3.90 4.77 -9.58
N TYR A 158 -4.18 3.58 -9.03
CA TYR A 158 -5.54 3.13 -8.82
C TYR A 158 -5.64 2.09 -7.70
N VAL A 159 -6.63 2.24 -6.83
CA VAL A 159 -6.91 1.27 -5.76
C VAL A 159 -8.32 0.70 -5.90
N ARG A 160 -8.42 -0.62 -5.85
CA ARG A 160 -9.71 -1.36 -5.94
C ARG A 160 -9.90 -2.30 -4.75
N PHE A 161 -11.01 -2.11 -4.05
CA PHE A 161 -11.51 -3.02 -3.00
C PHE A 161 -12.77 -3.73 -3.50
N LEU A 162 -12.70 -5.04 -3.71
CA LEU A 162 -13.80 -5.81 -4.30
C LEU A 162 -14.81 -6.35 -3.29
N ASP A 163 -14.45 -6.35 -2.01
CA ASP A 163 -15.29 -6.74 -0.87
C ASP A 163 -15.27 -5.62 0.18
N GLU A 164 -15.75 -5.90 1.39
CA GLU A 164 -15.90 -4.94 2.49
C GLU A 164 -14.57 -4.24 2.85
N LEU A 165 -14.61 -2.91 2.86
CA LEU A 165 -13.55 -2.04 3.39
C LEU A 165 -13.93 -1.51 4.77
N SER A 166 -13.04 -1.69 5.74
CA SER A 166 -13.11 -1.06 7.06
C SER A 166 -11.86 -0.21 7.29
N ALA A 167 -12.04 1.10 7.40
CA ALA A 167 -10.99 2.05 7.80
C ALA A 167 -11.61 3.22 8.58
N PRO A 168 -10.83 3.98 9.37
CA PRO A 168 -11.31 5.22 9.96
C PRO A 168 -11.77 6.24 8.91
N PHE A 169 -11.06 6.32 7.78
CA PHE A 169 -11.45 7.09 6.59
C PHE A 169 -10.56 6.75 5.38
N VAL A 170 -11.04 7.11 4.20
CA VAL A 170 -10.28 7.17 2.94
C VAL A 170 -10.11 8.62 2.50
N ILE A 171 -8.91 9.00 2.09
CA ILE A 171 -8.59 10.29 1.49
C ILE A 171 -8.13 10.05 0.05
N SER A 172 -8.70 10.80 -0.88
CA SER A 172 -8.23 10.95 -2.26
C SER A 172 -7.74 12.37 -2.51
N GLU A 173 -6.50 12.49 -2.97
CA GLU A 173 -5.93 13.70 -3.56
C GLU A 173 -5.75 13.47 -5.07
N ASP A 174 -6.84 13.62 -5.82
CA ASP A 174 -6.92 13.31 -7.25
C ASP A 174 -6.59 11.84 -7.59
N HIS A 175 -6.83 10.92 -6.64
CA HIS A 175 -6.50 9.50 -6.80
C HIS A 175 -7.75 8.68 -7.11
N SER A 176 -7.62 7.70 -8.00
CA SER A 176 -8.77 6.89 -8.40
C SER A 176 -8.99 5.70 -7.45
N PHE A 177 -10.19 5.64 -6.87
CA PHE A 177 -10.65 4.53 -6.04
C PHE A 177 -11.88 3.85 -6.64
N ASP A 178 -11.95 2.53 -6.51
CA ASP A 178 -13.16 1.72 -6.72
C ASP A 178 -13.40 0.89 -5.46
N ILE A 179 -14.38 1.31 -4.66
CA ILE A 179 -14.74 0.69 -3.38
C ILE A 179 -16.14 0.12 -3.54
N ARG A 180 -16.24 -1.21 -3.67
CA ARG A 180 -17.55 -1.85 -3.89
C ARG A 180 -18.45 -1.82 -2.66
N GLU A 181 -17.88 -2.12 -1.50
CA GLU A 181 -18.60 -2.22 -0.24
C GLU A 181 -17.86 -1.40 0.84
N PRO A 182 -18.08 -0.08 0.93
CA PRO A 182 -17.33 0.79 1.86
C PRO A 182 -17.70 0.60 3.34
N GLY A 183 -18.74 -0.19 3.64
CA GLY A 183 -19.25 -0.34 5.00
C GLY A 183 -19.66 1.02 5.60
N ALA A 184 -19.06 1.36 6.75
CA ALA A 184 -19.22 2.65 7.41
C ALA A 184 -18.01 3.60 7.22
N THR A 185 -17.08 3.24 6.34
CA THR A 185 -15.84 4.00 6.12
C THR A 185 -16.15 5.31 5.40
N PRO A 186 -15.87 6.49 6.01
CA PRO A 186 -15.99 7.79 5.34
C PRO A 186 -14.99 7.91 4.18
N TYR A 187 -15.40 8.56 3.09
CA TYR A 187 -14.58 8.81 1.91
C TYR A 187 -14.55 10.30 1.61
N PHE A 188 -13.34 10.86 1.44
CA PHE A 188 -13.11 12.26 1.15
C PHE A 188 -12.23 12.40 -0.10
N ASP A 189 -12.75 13.02 -1.15
CA ASP A 189 -11.98 13.46 -2.32
C ASP A 189 -11.98 14.99 -2.32
N TYR A 190 -11.05 15.55 -1.57
CA TYR A 190 -10.99 17.00 -1.37
C TYR A 190 -10.47 17.74 -2.61
N PHE A 191 -9.87 17.03 -3.57
CA PHE A 191 -9.47 17.61 -4.86
C PHE A 191 -10.70 17.87 -5.75
N ASN A 192 -11.64 16.93 -5.79
CA ASN A 192 -12.89 17.08 -6.54
C ASN A 192 -14.02 17.72 -5.72
N GLY A 193 -13.80 17.97 -4.43
CA GLY A 193 -14.76 18.60 -3.52
C GLY A 193 -15.84 17.66 -2.99
N ASP A 194 -15.58 16.34 -3.00
CA ASP A 194 -16.47 15.33 -2.43
C ASP A 194 -16.10 15.03 -0.97
N GLY A 195 -17.11 15.08 -0.10
CA GLY A 195 -16.96 14.95 1.36
C GLY A 195 -16.92 16.31 2.07
N ASP A 196 -17.12 16.30 3.38
CA ASP A 196 -17.09 17.52 4.22
C ASP A 196 -15.66 17.75 4.75
N PRO A 197 -14.97 18.84 4.36
CA PRO A 197 -13.64 19.15 4.87
C PRO A 197 -13.60 19.31 6.40
N GLU A 198 -14.65 19.84 7.02
CA GLU A 198 -14.69 19.99 8.49
C GLU A 198 -14.75 18.63 9.18
N GLU A 199 -15.48 17.66 8.59
CA GLU A 199 -15.54 16.29 9.07
C GLU A 199 -14.17 15.60 8.96
N LEU A 200 -13.49 15.73 7.81
CA LEU A 200 -12.15 15.20 7.64
C LEU A 200 -11.17 15.81 8.65
N ILE A 201 -11.17 17.13 8.82
CA ILE A 201 -10.31 17.82 9.80
C ILE A 201 -10.57 17.33 11.23
N ALA A 202 -11.83 17.04 11.58
CA ALA A 202 -12.17 16.49 12.89
C ALA A 202 -11.63 15.06 13.10
N LEU A 203 -11.59 14.25 12.04
CA LEU A 203 -11.06 12.88 12.05
C LEU A 203 -9.52 12.82 12.07
N LEU A 204 -8.84 13.85 11.56
CA LEU A 204 -7.38 13.94 11.58
C LEU A 204 -6.82 14.11 12.99
N HIS A 205 -5.67 13.48 13.22
CA HIS A 205 -4.81 13.71 14.39
C HIS A 205 -4.50 15.21 14.54
N ALA A 206 -4.41 15.70 15.78
CA ALA A 206 -4.29 17.14 16.06
C ALA A 206 -3.12 17.82 15.31
N ASP A 207 -1.95 17.17 15.26
CA ASP A 207 -0.77 17.65 14.51
C ASP A 207 -0.96 17.81 12.99
N LEU A 208 -1.99 17.17 12.42
CA LEU A 208 -2.24 17.17 10.97
C LEU A 208 -3.32 18.17 10.55
N ARG A 209 -4.10 18.71 11.49
CA ARG A 209 -5.22 19.59 11.17
C ARG A 209 -4.71 20.85 10.45
N PRO A 210 -5.00 21.03 9.17
CA PRO A 210 -4.66 22.25 8.46
C PRO A 210 -5.66 23.37 8.80
N ASP A 211 -5.28 24.62 8.51
CA ASP A 211 -6.23 25.74 8.53
C ASP A 211 -7.15 25.70 7.29
N ASP A 212 -6.66 25.16 6.17
CA ASP A 212 -7.38 24.89 4.92
C ASP A 212 -7.08 23.47 4.42
N ILE A 213 -8.10 22.72 3.99
CA ILE A 213 -7.91 21.32 3.57
C ILE A 213 -6.96 21.17 2.37
N GLU A 214 -6.84 22.21 1.54
CA GLU A 214 -5.87 22.25 0.44
C GLU A 214 -4.40 22.17 0.94
N GLU A 215 -4.14 22.42 2.23
CA GLU A 215 -2.82 22.33 2.87
C GLU A 215 -2.52 20.95 3.50
N LEU A 216 -3.42 19.96 3.36
CA LEU A 216 -3.22 18.64 3.96
C LEU A 216 -2.03 17.89 3.35
N ASP A 217 -1.69 18.16 2.08
CA ASP A 217 -0.50 17.67 1.34
C ASP A 217 -0.14 16.21 1.67
N ALA A 218 -0.74 15.25 0.94
CA ALA A 218 -0.57 13.84 1.28
C ALA A 218 0.90 13.41 1.22
N GLU A 219 1.66 13.90 0.25
CA GLU A 219 3.08 13.59 0.06
C GLU A 219 3.95 14.24 1.15
N GLY A 220 3.73 15.51 1.46
CA GLY A 220 4.57 16.26 2.41
C GLY A 220 4.23 16.05 3.88
N ARG A 221 2.99 15.66 4.22
CA ARG A 221 2.53 15.55 5.62
C ARG A 221 2.07 14.16 6.02
N LEU A 222 1.28 13.47 5.18
CA LEU A 222 0.70 12.17 5.54
C LEU A 222 1.72 11.04 5.37
N LEU A 223 2.39 10.96 4.22
CA LEU A 223 3.39 9.93 3.93
C LEU A 223 4.52 9.89 4.99
N PRO A 224 5.16 11.01 5.39
CA PRO A 224 6.20 10.98 6.41
C PRO A 224 5.69 10.54 7.79
N ARG A 225 4.42 10.77 8.12
CA ARG A 225 3.82 10.26 9.36
C ARG A 225 3.60 8.76 9.29
N MET A 226 3.05 8.25 8.18
CA MET A 226 2.90 6.80 7.96
C MET A 226 4.26 6.09 8.04
N GLN A 227 5.30 6.61 7.38
CA GLN A 227 6.65 6.04 7.43
C GLN A 227 7.28 6.04 8.83
N ARG A 228 6.86 6.97 9.70
CA ARG A 228 7.30 7.04 11.11
C ARG A 228 6.37 6.31 12.07
N ALA A 229 5.39 5.57 11.57
CA ALA A 229 4.37 4.92 12.38
C ALA A 229 3.57 5.87 13.28
N LEU A 230 3.44 7.13 12.88
CA LEU A 230 2.67 8.12 13.62
C LEU A 230 1.21 8.11 13.14
N PRO A 231 0.22 8.19 14.05
CA PRO A 231 -1.19 8.20 13.67
C PRO A 231 -1.53 9.32 12.70
N ILE A 232 -2.40 9.00 11.73
CA ILE A 232 -3.06 9.93 10.84
C ILE A 232 -4.46 10.26 11.38
N ALA A 233 -5.21 9.25 11.80
CA ALA A 233 -6.50 9.38 12.41
C ALA A 233 -6.37 9.68 13.92
N ALA A 234 -7.25 10.54 14.43
CA ALA A 234 -7.32 10.85 15.85
C ALA A 234 -7.73 9.62 16.70
N SER A 235 -8.51 8.70 16.14
CA SER A 235 -8.92 7.44 16.79
C SER A 235 -7.75 6.47 17.03
N SER A 236 -6.66 6.60 16.28
CA SER A 236 -5.52 5.68 16.33
C SER A 236 -4.50 6.04 17.43
N GLU A 237 -4.63 7.21 18.08
CA GLU A 237 -3.83 7.61 19.26
C GLU A 237 -4.00 6.64 20.45
N THR A 238 -5.22 6.11 20.63
CA THR A 238 -5.54 5.23 21.76
C THR A 238 -4.98 3.81 21.63
N ALA A 239 -4.63 3.36 20.43
CA ALA A 239 -4.12 2.02 20.19
C ALA A 239 -2.60 1.89 20.45
N HIS A 240 -1.84 2.99 20.39
CA HIS A 240 -0.38 2.98 20.45
C HIS A 240 0.21 3.12 21.87
N ARG A 241 -0.62 3.34 22.90
CA ARG A 241 -0.17 3.26 24.30
C ARG A 241 -0.09 1.79 24.73
N SER A 242 1.10 1.21 24.64
CA SER A 242 1.37 -0.11 25.21
C SER A 242 1.05 -0.15 26.73
N PRO A 243 0.57 -1.27 27.29
CA PRO A 243 0.16 -1.39 28.70
C PRO A 243 1.31 -1.35 29.73
N HIS A 244 2.52 -0.95 29.34
CA HIS A 244 3.71 -0.97 30.20
C HIS A 244 4.07 0.41 30.75
N GLU A 245 3.08 1.12 31.28
CA GLU A 245 3.31 2.23 32.20
C GLU A 245 2.23 2.22 33.29
N HIS A 246 2.36 1.30 34.26
CA HIS A 246 1.89 1.44 35.63
C HIS A 246 2.64 0.49 36.57
#